data_AF-A0A544Z248-F1
#
_entry.id   AF-A0A544Z248-F1
#
_cell.length_a   1.000
_cell.length_b   1.000
_cell.length_c   1.000
_cell.angle_alpha   90.00
_cell.angle_beta   90.00
_cell.angle_gamma   90.00
#
_symmetry.space_group_name_H-M   'P 1'
#
loop_
_entity.id
_entity.type
_entity.pdbx_description
1 polymer ?
#
loop_
_entity_poly.entity_id
_entity_poly.type
_entity_poly.pdbx_seq_one_letter_code
_entity_poly.pdbx_strand_id
1 'polypeptide(L)'
;MAEHTWRLRRGEEILGDIHLTGDGDFPWLSGRFVARSGYAAVEPLFVQELALIEADGELDYETWEATYKHISDQLELITPDGLPVTDFLLHISGQRAWFRLG
;
A
#
# COMPACT_ATOMS: atom_id res chain seq x y z
N MET A 1 16.59 14.99 -8.22
CA MET A 1 15.32 14.57 -8.83
C MET A 1 14.63 13.65 -7.85
N ALA A 2 13.78 14.20 -6.98
CA ALA A 2 13.08 13.49 -5.90
C ALA A 2 11.56 13.45 -6.16
N GLU A 3 11.14 13.47 -7.43
CA GLU A 3 9.91 14.18 -7.79
C GLU A 3 8.63 13.32 -7.76
N HIS A 4 8.69 12.02 -7.48
CA HIS A 4 7.49 11.16 -7.42
C HIS A 4 7.59 10.02 -6.39
N THR A 5 8.17 10.27 -5.21
CA THR A 5 8.24 9.24 -4.17
C THR A 5 7.11 9.41 -3.16
N TRP A 6 6.24 8.42 -3.07
CA TRP A 6 5.25 8.29 -2.02
C TRP A 6 5.86 7.54 -0.83
N ARG A 7 5.33 7.74 0.37
CA ARG A 7 5.83 7.02 1.56
C ARG A 7 4.69 6.37 2.31
N LEU A 8 4.94 5.16 2.80
CA LEU A 8 4.04 4.48 3.73
C LEU A 8 4.45 4.87 5.15
N ARG A 9 3.51 5.36 5.95
CA ARG A 9 3.75 5.82 7.33
C ARG A 9 2.82 5.10 8.32
N ARG A 10 3.32 4.85 9.53
CA ARG A 10 2.54 4.44 10.71
C ARG A 10 2.89 5.36 11.88
N GLY A 11 1.98 6.24 12.26
CA GLY A 11 2.27 7.28 13.25
C GLY A 11 3.41 8.19 12.77
N GLU A 12 4.54 8.20 13.47
CA GLU A 12 5.74 8.96 13.07
C GLU A 12 6.76 8.15 12.27
N GLU A 13 6.56 6.83 12.14
CA GLU A 13 7.51 5.90 11.52
C GLU A 13 7.25 5.76 10.02
N ILE A 14 8.28 5.96 9.17
CA ILE A 14 8.21 5.64 7.74
C ILE A 14 8.53 4.16 7.54
N LEU A 15 7.57 3.42 7.01
CA LEU A 15 7.66 1.99 6.77
C LEU A 15 8.26 1.67 5.40
N GLY A 16 8.13 2.55 4.42
CA GLY A 16 8.72 2.33 3.11
C GLY A 16 8.49 3.47 2.13
N ASP A 17 9.23 3.42 1.04
CA ASP A 17 9.16 4.38 -0.06
C ASP A 17 8.61 3.69 -1.32
N ILE A 18 7.70 4.36 -2.02
CA ILE A 18 7.14 3.90 -3.30
C ILE A 18 7.63 4.86 -4.39
N HIS A 19 8.48 4.37 -5.28
CA HIS A 19 8.97 5.11 -6.43
C HIS A 19 8.10 4.79 -7.64
N LEU A 20 7.27 5.74 -8.05
CA LEU A 20 6.36 5.55 -9.19
C LEU A 20 7.15 5.27 -10.48
N THR A 21 6.72 4.26 -11.24
CA THR A 21 7.33 3.91 -12.54
C THR A 21 6.51 4.42 -13.72
N GLY A 22 5.24 4.78 -13.51
CA GLY A 22 4.34 5.23 -14.57
C GLY A 22 3.63 4.10 -15.31
N ASP A 23 3.82 2.84 -14.91
CA ASP A 23 3.23 1.65 -15.53
C ASP A 23 1.85 1.28 -14.93
N GLY A 24 1.08 2.26 -14.47
CA GLY A 24 -0.21 2.06 -13.81
C GLY A 24 -1.37 2.39 -14.73
N ASP A 25 -2.36 1.49 -14.82
CA ASP A 25 -3.61 1.75 -15.53
C ASP A 25 -4.58 2.51 -14.62
N PHE A 26 -5.00 3.71 -15.03
CA PHE A 26 -5.95 4.52 -14.28
C PHE A 26 -7.17 3.68 -13.84
N PRO A 27 -7.56 3.68 -12.54
CA PRO A 27 -7.19 4.62 -11.48
C PRO A 27 -5.93 4.28 -10.67
N TRP A 28 -5.15 3.28 -11.09
CA TRP A 28 -4.01 2.78 -10.33
C TRP A 28 -2.71 3.49 -10.66
N LEU A 29 -1.97 3.81 -9.60
CA LEU A 29 -0.57 4.19 -9.62
C LEU A 29 0.26 2.95 -9.27
N SER A 30 1.41 2.77 -9.91
CA SER A 30 2.31 1.65 -9.66
C SER A 30 3.75 2.11 -9.55
N GLY A 31 4.52 1.37 -8.74
CA GLY A 31 5.91 1.71 -8.48
C GLY A 31 6.71 0.64 -7.78
N ARG A 32 8.00 0.89 -7.63
CA ARG A 32 8.91 0.07 -6.83
C ARG A 32 8.77 0.43 -5.36
N PHE A 33 8.48 -0.56 -4.53
CA PHE A 33 8.48 -0.45 -3.07
C PHE A 33 9.86 -0.77 -2.50
N VAL A 34 10.33 0.11 -1.61
CA VAL A 34 11.55 -0.07 -0.82
C VAL A 34 11.15 -0.09 0.65
N ALA A 35 11.09 -1.29 1.21
CA ALA A 35 10.76 -1.50 2.61
C ALA A 35 11.85 -0.94 3.55
N ARG A 36 11.43 -0.32 4.65
CA ARG A 36 12.28 0.04 5.79
C ARG A 36 12.02 -0.92 6.95
N SER A 37 12.84 -0.83 8.00
CA SER A 37 12.81 -1.76 9.14
C SER A 37 11.43 -1.93 9.78
N GLY A 38 10.62 -0.86 9.84
CA GLY A 38 9.27 -0.92 10.42
C GLY A 38 8.26 -1.72 9.60
N TYR A 39 8.50 -1.94 8.30
CA TYR A 39 7.56 -2.63 7.42
C TYR A 39 7.32 -4.09 7.83
N ALA A 40 8.32 -4.76 8.40
CA ALA A 40 8.20 -6.16 8.83
C ALA A 40 7.04 -6.39 9.81
N ALA A 41 6.62 -5.36 10.55
CA ALA A 41 5.48 -5.44 11.47
C ALA A 41 4.11 -5.47 10.76
N VAL A 42 4.03 -4.99 9.51
CA VAL A 42 2.77 -4.89 8.74
C VAL A 42 2.81 -5.69 7.44
N GLU A 43 3.97 -6.18 7.01
CA GLU A 43 4.12 -7.07 5.85
C GLU A 43 3.11 -8.24 5.85
N PRO A 44 2.85 -8.94 6.97
CA PRO A 44 1.86 -10.01 7.00
C PRO A 44 0.44 -9.58 6.62
N LEU A 45 0.06 -8.31 6.87
CA LEU A 45 -1.25 -7.79 6.50
C LEU A 45 -1.40 -7.68 4.98
N PHE A 46 -0.36 -7.19 4.30
CA PHE A 46 -0.36 -7.11 2.83
C PHE A 46 -0.29 -8.49 2.17
N VAL A 47 0.46 -9.42 2.77
CA VAL A 47 0.49 -10.82 2.31
C VAL A 47 -0.89 -11.46 2.43
N GLN A 48 -1.58 -11.26 3.56
CA GLN A 48 -2.93 -11.78 3.76
C GLN A 48 -3.94 -11.14 2.80
N GLU A 49 -3.88 -9.81 2.63
CA GLU A 49 -4.76 -9.07 1.74
C GLU A 49 -4.65 -9.54 0.29
N LEU A 50 -3.42 -9.75 -0.21
CA LEU A 50 -3.18 -10.33 -1.53
C LEU A 50 -3.65 -11.77 -1.62
N ALA A 51 -3.41 -12.60 -0.61
CA ALA A 51 -3.84 -13.99 -0.62
C ALA A 51 -5.36 -14.13 -0.72
N LEU A 52 -6.14 -13.19 -0.16
CA LEU A 52 -7.60 -13.15 -0.31
C LEU A 52 -8.02 -12.85 -1.75
N ILE A 53 -7.32 -11.93 -2.42
CA ILE A 53 -7.58 -11.54 -3.82
C ILE A 53 -7.17 -12.65 -4.79
N GLU A 54 -6.06 -13.32 -4.50
CA GLU A 54 -5.47 -14.37 -5.35
C GLU A 54 -6.07 -15.76 -5.07
N ALA A 55 -6.92 -15.90 -4.05
CA ALA A 55 -7.54 -17.17 -3.72
C ALA A 55 -8.41 -17.69 -4.87
N ASP A 56 -8.33 -19.00 -5.13
CA ASP A 56 -9.23 -19.67 -6.07
C ASP A 56 -10.67 -19.63 -5.54
N GLY A 57 -11.55 -18.89 -6.21
CA GLY A 57 -12.99 -18.81 -5.87
C GLY A 57 -13.57 -17.42 -5.99
N GLU A 58 -14.75 -17.23 -5.38
CA GLU A 58 -15.31 -15.89 -5.19
C GLU A 58 -14.56 -15.19 -4.05
N LEU A 59 -14.19 -13.93 -4.26
CA LEU A 59 -13.56 -13.11 -3.23
C LEU A 59 -14.50 -13.00 -2.03
N ASP A 60 -14.00 -13.38 -0.86
CA ASP A 60 -14.66 -13.06 0.41
C ASP A 60 -14.50 -11.57 0.68
N TYR A 61 -15.46 -10.78 0.18
CA TYR A 61 -15.49 -9.33 0.28
C TYR A 61 -15.49 -8.85 1.73
N GLU A 62 -16.16 -9.55 2.65
CA GLU A 62 -16.23 -9.15 4.06
C GLU A 62 -14.86 -9.30 4.72
N THR A 63 -14.20 -10.44 4.51
CA THR A 63 -12.86 -10.69 5.05
C THR A 63 -11.81 -9.77 4.44
N TRP A 64 -11.91 -9.52 3.13
CA TRP A 64 -11.01 -8.59 2.44
C TRP A 64 -11.22 -7.15 2.93
N GLU A 65 -12.46 -6.68 3.04
CA GLU A 65 -12.78 -5.34 3.55
C GLU A 65 -12.29 -5.17 5.00
N ALA A 66 -12.48 -6.16 5.86
CA ALA A 66 -11.96 -6.13 7.23
C ALA A 66 -10.42 -6.06 7.27
N THR A 67 -9.74 -6.79 6.40
CA THR A 67 -8.26 -6.76 6.28
C THR A 67 -7.79 -5.40 5.77
N TYR A 68 -8.45 -4.88 4.73
CA TYR A 68 -8.18 -3.56 4.18
C TYR A 68 -8.40 -2.44 5.22
N LYS A 69 -9.51 -2.51 5.97
CA LYS A 69 -9.80 -1.57 7.05
C LYS A 69 -8.71 -1.60 8.14
N HIS A 70 -8.20 -2.79 8.47
CA HIS A 70 -7.13 -2.92 9.45
C HIS A 70 -5.82 -2.24 8.99
N ILE A 71 -5.54 -2.26 7.68
CA ILE A 71 -4.41 -1.58 7.05
C ILE A 71 -4.64 -0.05 7.10
N SER A 72 -5.78 0.45 6.62
CA SER A 72 -6.06 1.89 6.52
C SER A 72 -6.27 2.57 7.88
N ASP A 73 -6.71 1.84 8.92
CA ASP A 73 -6.81 2.37 10.29
C ASP A 73 -5.45 2.63 10.95
N GLN A 74 -4.37 2.03 10.44
CA GLN A 74 -3.03 2.12 11.03
C GLN A 74 -2.03 2.88 10.16
N LEU A 75 -2.29 2.99 8.86
CA LEU A 75 -1.32 3.43 7.88
C LEU A 75 -1.80 4.64 7.11
N GLU A 76 -0.85 5.47 6.70
CA GLU A 76 -1.07 6.62 5.85
C GLU A 76 -0.13 6.55 4.66
N LEU A 77 -0.63 6.92 3.49
CA LEU A 77 0.22 7.26 2.35
C LEU A 77 0.57 8.75 2.41
N ILE A 78 1.85 9.05 2.29
CA ILE A 78 2.35 10.42 2.23
C ILE A 78 2.63 10.75 0.77
N THR A 79 1.97 11.80 0.26
CA THR A 79 2.21 12.30 -1.10
C THR A 79 3.65 12.78 -1.25
N PRO A 80 4.17 12.92 -2.49
CA PRO A 80 5.48 13.53 -2.73
C PRO A 80 5.64 14.91 -2.09
N ASP A 81 4.55 15.67 -1.98
CA ASP A 81 4.49 17.00 -1.34
C ASP A 81 4.44 16.93 0.20
N GLY A 82 4.37 15.72 0.77
CA GLY A 82 4.36 15.52 2.23
C GLY A 82 2.98 15.52 2.88
N LEU A 83 1.90 15.48 2.10
CA LEU A 83 0.53 15.45 2.63
C LEU A 83 0.10 14.02 2.95
N PRO A 84 -0.55 13.76 4.09
CA PRO A 84 -1.09 12.44 4.40
C PRO A 84 -2.38 12.16 3.64
N VAL A 85 -2.57 10.91 3.26
CA VAL A 85 -3.77 10.33 2.68
C VAL A 85 -4.10 9.06 3.47
N THR A 86 -5.30 9.03 4.04
CA THR A 86 -5.83 7.91 4.83
C THR A 86 -6.80 7.05 4.04
N ASP A 87 -7.42 7.61 3.00
CA ASP A 87 -8.34 6.88 2.12
C ASP A 87 -7.61 6.47 0.85
N PHE A 88 -7.06 5.27 0.88
CA PHE A 88 -6.28 4.71 -0.21
C PHE A 88 -6.35 3.20 -0.17
N LEU A 89 -6.36 2.59 -1.36
CA LEU A 89 -6.14 1.16 -1.49
C LEU A 89 -4.70 0.90 -1.91
N LEU A 90 -3.98 0.05 -1.18
CA LEU A 90 -2.57 -0.24 -1.43
C LEU A 90 -2.31 -1.74 -1.35
N HIS A 91 -1.69 -2.25 -2.39
CA HIS A 91 -1.16 -3.61 -2.43
C HIS A 91 0.37 -3.56 -2.50
N ILE A 92 1.02 -4.50 -1.81
CA ILE A 92 2.48 -4.66 -1.85
C ILE A 92 2.81 -6.13 -2.03
N SER A 93 3.54 -6.44 -3.10
CA SER A 93 4.09 -7.77 -3.37
C SER A 93 5.60 -7.67 -3.59
N GLY A 94 6.36 -8.10 -2.59
CA GLY A 94 7.82 -7.97 -2.58
C GLY A 94 8.26 -6.52 -2.74
N GLN A 95 8.89 -6.20 -3.89
CA GLN A 95 9.37 -4.85 -4.21
C GLN A 95 8.42 -4.06 -5.12
N ARG A 96 7.18 -4.52 -5.32
CA ARG A 96 6.19 -3.84 -6.16
C ARG A 96 5.06 -3.32 -5.28
N ALA A 97 4.66 -2.08 -5.51
CA ALA A 97 3.46 -1.49 -4.93
C ALA A 97 2.55 -0.97 -6.04
N TRP A 98 1.24 -1.13 -5.84
CA TRP A 98 0.23 -0.47 -6.64
C TRP A 98 -0.91 0.00 -5.74
N PHE A 99 -1.36 1.21 -6.00
CA PHE A 99 -2.33 1.86 -5.15
C PHE A 99 -3.22 2.79 -5.93
N ARG A 100 -4.39 3.09 -5.38
CA ARG A 100 -5.28 4.14 -5.85
C ARG A 100 -5.79 4.93 -4.65
N LEU A 101 -6.14 6.17 -4.89
CA LEU A 101 -6.77 7.02 -3.88
C LEU A 101 -8.29 6.75 -3.90
N GLY A 102 -8.93 6.87 -2.73
CA GLY A 102 -10.38 6.81 -2.59
C GLY A 102 -11.12 7.96 -3.24
#